data_AF-A0A1F9MED7-F1
#
_entry.id   AF-A0A1F9MED7-F1
#
_cell.length_a   1.000
_cell.length_b   1.000
_cell.length_c   1.000
_cell.angle_alpha   90.00
_cell.angle_beta   90.00
_cell.angle_gamma   90.00
#
_symmetry.space_group_name_H-M   'P 1'
#
loop_
_entity.id
_entity.type
_entity.pdbx_description
1 polymer ?
#
loop_
_entity_poly.entity_id
_entity_poly.type
_entity_poly.pdbx_seq_one_letter_code
_entity_poly.pdbx_strand_id
1 'polypeptide(L)'
;MTCWLILVGLLGAHPGGAAPPRGQSALLNGMHDLGAFEWLQRATPGNDKGWLTDLQYLGGAGTFGGNCHREVTNAGVAIIMRLDFAGDSAVPRSSAEVAGYAGGFAAFVAACDNLAVFIVGNEPNVGAGKSDPDCTSPLYAETYAAVHRAVHALPGGDHVVLLVAPNSPYSPGCLHSLRSIVAGIQAAGITPDGFALHAYTRSSRGDEVDSALPASSQTQRDTTIDECPGGAVWEDTWHGQFRIYKDYIRVLEEAGLSGRPVYVTESGNACDVSAGNRCYPNDDRGYFQALYAEADQHNRQAATKIRAITPYRWTGFDDGTGRDFEIGSKPGLLADLEAAFAQRYTWLENDHLDPVPADPASSPSPCSDDLLCPAEQEPPGEGKSPEGTDETPLPPPPAPIQPQGSEDDQISVLGCSLGAAPRRGTAAGILSVLLLLAWERRRRRATFRPGCSADSPCPRVEPGRYRR
;
A
#
# COMPACT_ATOMS: atom_id res chain seq x y z
N MET A 1 -62.51 -13.74 4.75
CA MET A 1 -61.81 -12.97 5.79
C MET A 1 -60.45 -13.65 5.98
N THR A 2 -59.42 -13.13 5.33
CA THR A 2 -58.07 -13.71 5.34
C THR A 2 -57.17 -12.69 6.00
N CYS A 3 -56.71 -13.02 7.21
CA CYS A 3 -55.92 -12.14 8.06
C CYS A 3 -54.45 -12.28 7.67
N TRP A 4 -53.88 -11.25 7.05
CA TRP A 4 -52.44 -11.16 6.81
C TRP A 4 -51.75 -10.75 8.11
N LEU A 5 -51.05 -11.69 8.75
CA LEU A 5 -50.09 -11.38 9.80
C LEU A 5 -48.86 -10.74 9.14
N ILE A 6 -48.71 -9.43 9.32
CA ILE A 6 -47.46 -8.72 9.03
C ILE A 6 -46.52 -9.02 10.19
N LEU A 7 -45.61 -9.97 9.99
CA LEU A 7 -44.49 -10.21 10.89
C LEU A 7 -43.47 -9.08 10.65
N VAL A 8 -43.59 -7.97 11.39
CA VAL A 8 -42.54 -6.97 11.47
C VAL A 8 -41.41 -7.58 12.28
N GLY A 9 -40.45 -8.20 11.57
CA GLY A 9 -39.20 -8.63 12.17
C GLY A 9 -38.47 -7.40 12.71
N LEU A 10 -38.50 -7.23 14.02
CA LEU A 10 -37.60 -6.34 14.74
C LEU A 10 -36.17 -6.88 14.50
N LEU A 11 -35.52 -6.38 13.45
CA LEU A 11 -34.07 -6.44 13.31
C LEU A 11 -33.51 -5.77 14.55
N GLY A 12 -33.12 -6.58 15.53
CA GLY A 12 -32.54 -6.10 16.78
C GLY A 12 -31.34 -5.24 16.45
N ALA A 13 -31.42 -3.95 16.79
CA ALA A 13 -30.27 -3.08 16.77
C ALA A 13 -29.19 -3.74 17.63
N HIS A 14 -28.11 -4.23 16.99
CA HIS A 14 -26.97 -4.74 17.72
C HIS A 14 -26.49 -3.67 18.70
N PRO A 15 -26.15 -4.05 19.95
CA PRO A 15 -25.63 -3.11 20.94
C PRO A 15 -24.48 -2.34 20.29
N GLY A 16 -24.69 -1.03 20.15
CA GLY A 16 -23.95 -0.18 19.23
C GLY A 16 -22.50 -0.08 19.65
N GLY A 17 -21.62 -0.81 18.96
CA GLY A 17 -20.21 -0.53 19.01
C GLY A 17 -19.93 0.92 18.61
N ALA A 18 -19.01 1.57 19.32
CA ALA A 18 -18.62 2.94 19.01
C ALA A 18 -18.25 3.05 17.53
N ALA A 19 -18.90 3.96 16.79
CA ALA A 19 -18.53 4.20 15.39
C ALA A 19 -17.05 4.63 15.30
N PRO A 20 -16.32 4.23 14.24
CA PRO A 20 -14.96 4.70 14.05
C PRO A 20 -14.94 6.23 13.90
N PRO A 21 -13.82 6.90 14.21
CA PRO A 21 -13.65 8.32 13.95
C PRO A 21 -13.96 8.66 12.49
N ARG A 22 -14.47 9.87 12.24
CA ARG A 22 -14.79 10.34 10.87
C ARG A 22 -13.57 10.19 9.96
N GLY A 23 -13.80 9.67 8.76
CA GLY A 23 -12.75 9.45 7.76
C GLY A 23 -11.88 8.22 8.01
N GLN A 24 -12.22 7.40 9.02
CA GLN A 24 -11.57 6.12 9.29
C GLN A 24 -12.56 4.97 9.14
N SER A 25 -12.05 3.81 8.72
CA SER A 25 -12.78 2.55 8.72
C SER A 25 -12.60 1.82 10.06
N ALA A 26 -13.65 1.14 10.52
CA ALA A 26 -13.58 0.19 11.64
C ALA A 26 -12.97 -1.15 11.22
N LEU A 27 -13.09 -1.50 9.94
CA LEU A 27 -12.61 -2.76 9.40
C LEU A 27 -11.11 -2.72 9.14
N LEU A 28 -10.45 -3.88 9.30
CA LEU A 28 -9.03 -4.03 8.97
C LEU A 28 -8.77 -4.12 7.46
N ASN A 29 -9.77 -4.57 6.69
CA ASN A 29 -9.61 -4.86 5.26
C ASN A 29 -9.23 -3.63 4.45
N GLY A 30 -8.41 -3.82 3.43
CA GLY A 30 -8.05 -2.74 2.52
C GLY A 30 -7.19 -3.22 1.37
N MET A 31 -6.76 -2.31 0.51
CA MET A 31 -5.85 -2.55 -0.63
C MET A 31 -4.92 -1.37 -0.84
N HIS A 32 -3.68 -1.60 -1.27
CA HIS A 32 -2.72 -0.50 -1.42
C HIS A 32 -3.02 0.44 -2.61
N ASP A 33 -3.70 -0.04 -3.65
CA ASP A 33 -3.88 0.73 -4.89
C ASP A 33 -5.34 1.14 -5.11
N LEU A 34 -5.56 2.38 -5.57
CA LEU A 34 -6.89 2.88 -5.96
C LEU A 34 -7.57 2.06 -7.07
N GLY A 35 -6.80 1.35 -7.90
CA GLY A 35 -7.36 0.46 -8.93
C GLY A 35 -8.27 -0.63 -8.35
N ALA A 36 -8.12 -0.97 -7.07
CA ALA A 36 -8.96 -1.94 -6.37
C ALA A 36 -10.33 -1.40 -5.95
N PHE A 37 -10.61 -0.10 -6.13
CA PHE A 37 -11.80 0.56 -5.59
C PHE A 37 -13.11 -0.16 -5.92
N GLU A 38 -13.38 -0.42 -7.20
CA GLU A 38 -14.63 -1.06 -7.62
C GLU A 38 -14.77 -2.49 -7.07
N TRP A 39 -13.66 -3.23 -6.97
CA TRP A 39 -13.68 -4.57 -6.40
C TRP A 39 -13.92 -4.52 -4.89
N LEU A 40 -13.24 -3.63 -4.16
CA LEU A 40 -13.41 -3.44 -2.72
C LEU A 40 -14.86 -3.10 -2.35
N GLN A 41 -15.53 -2.27 -3.15
CA GLN A 41 -16.96 -1.95 -2.96
C GLN A 41 -17.86 -3.18 -3.03
N ARG A 42 -17.55 -4.13 -3.93
CA ARG A 42 -18.30 -5.38 -4.10
C ARG A 42 -17.94 -6.42 -3.04
N ALA A 43 -16.65 -6.56 -2.73
CA ALA A 43 -16.13 -7.55 -1.80
C ALA A 43 -16.55 -7.26 -0.35
N THR A 44 -16.76 -6.00 0.01
CA THR A 44 -17.09 -5.61 1.38
C THR A 44 -18.52 -5.06 1.47
N PRO A 45 -19.50 -5.80 2.03
CA PRO A 45 -20.87 -5.31 2.18
C PRO A 45 -20.99 -4.23 3.28
N GLY A 46 -22.07 -3.45 3.24
CA GLY A 46 -22.36 -2.39 4.22
C GLY A 46 -21.81 -1.01 3.86
N ASN A 47 -21.87 -0.06 4.80
CA ASN A 47 -21.46 1.33 4.58
C ASN A 47 -19.98 1.59 4.83
N ASP A 48 -19.33 0.75 5.63
CA ASP A 48 -17.88 0.78 5.84
C ASP A 48 -17.26 -0.29 4.95
N LYS A 49 -16.39 0.14 4.03
CA LYS A 49 -15.78 -0.70 3.00
C LYS A 49 -14.34 -1.08 3.31
N GLY A 50 -13.74 -0.55 4.38
CA GLY A 50 -12.31 -0.71 4.64
C GLY A 50 -11.48 0.44 4.10
N TRP A 51 -10.24 0.11 3.71
CA TRP A 51 -9.20 1.08 3.40
C TRP A 51 -8.67 0.98 1.97
N LEU A 52 -8.31 2.13 1.38
CA LEU A 52 -7.36 2.19 0.27
C LEU A 52 -6.18 3.06 0.68
N THR A 53 -4.99 2.70 0.23
CA THR A 53 -3.82 3.59 0.28
C THR A 53 -3.73 4.33 -1.07
N ASP A 54 -3.26 5.58 -1.07
CA ASP A 54 -2.89 6.28 -2.30
C ASP A 54 -1.65 7.14 -2.07
N LEU A 55 -0.97 7.54 -3.15
CA LEU A 55 0.24 8.36 -3.12
C LEU A 55 0.06 9.65 -3.91
N GLN A 56 0.44 10.77 -3.29
CA GLN A 56 0.60 12.06 -3.93
C GLN A 56 1.97 12.67 -3.61
N TYR A 57 2.49 13.50 -4.52
CA TYR A 57 3.73 14.24 -4.34
C TYR A 57 3.45 15.73 -4.14
N LEU A 58 3.97 16.32 -3.07
CA LEU A 58 3.72 17.73 -2.73
C LEU A 58 4.77 18.70 -3.31
N GLY A 59 5.99 18.22 -3.53
CA GLY A 59 7.14 19.05 -3.88
C GLY A 59 7.57 20.03 -2.77
N GLY A 60 8.67 20.75 -3.00
CA GLY A 60 9.18 21.74 -2.05
C GLY A 60 8.40 23.06 -1.99
N ALA A 61 7.62 23.37 -3.03
CA ALA A 61 6.78 24.56 -3.08
C ALA A 61 5.39 24.37 -2.47
N GLY A 62 5.01 23.12 -2.13
CA GLY A 62 3.76 22.81 -1.45
C GLY A 62 2.50 23.21 -2.23
N THR A 63 2.54 23.18 -3.56
CA THR A 63 1.38 23.58 -4.38
C THR A 63 0.36 22.45 -4.43
N PHE A 64 -0.86 22.76 -4.01
CA PHE A 64 -1.98 21.83 -4.06
C PHE A 64 -2.34 21.50 -5.52
N GLY A 65 -2.14 20.25 -5.92
CA GLY A 65 -2.62 19.69 -7.20
C GLY A 65 -3.36 18.35 -7.04
N GLY A 66 -3.69 17.97 -5.81
CA GLY A 66 -4.08 16.60 -5.48
C GLY A 66 -5.58 16.32 -5.52
N ASN A 67 -5.91 15.04 -5.57
CA ASN A 67 -7.27 14.52 -5.50
C ASN A 67 -7.65 14.25 -4.04
N CYS A 68 -8.78 14.78 -3.57
CA CYS A 68 -9.29 14.47 -2.22
C CYS A 68 -10.09 13.15 -2.17
N HIS A 69 -10.24 12.42 -3.28
CA HIS A 69 -10.94 11.14 -3.39
C HIS A 69 -12.37 11.15 -2.85
N ARG A 70 -13.10 12.27 -3.01
CA ARG A 70 -14.46 12.41 -2.47
C ARG A 70 -15.41 11.33 -2.96
N GLU A 71 -15.30 10.91 -4.21
CA GLU A 71 -16.09 9.80 -4.77
C GLU A 71 -15.86 8.49 -3.98
N VAL A 72 -14.60 8.15 -3.73
CA VAL A 72 -14.20 6.94 -3.00
C VAL A 72 -14.67 7.00 -1.54
N THR A 73 -14.47 8.14 -0.87
CA THR A 73 -14.92 8.29 0.52
C THR A 73 -16.45 8.33 0.67
N ASN A 74 -17.16 8.92 -0.30
CA ASN A 74 -18.63 8.92 -0.32
C ASN A 74 -19.21 7.51 -0.52
N ALA A 75 -18.44 6.61 -1.15
CA ALA A 75 -18.77 5.20 -1.27
C ALA A 75 -18.48 4.36 -0.01
N GLY A 76 -17.97 4.98 1.06
CA GLY A 76 -17.71 4.31 2.33
C GLY A 76 -16.31 3.70 2.47
N VAL A 77 -15.40 4.01 1.55
CA VAL A 77 -14.00 3.57 1.61
C VAL A 77 -13.15 4.66 2.27
N ALA A 78 -12.45 4.34 3.34
CA ALA A 78 -11.49 5.27 3.96
C ALA A 78 -10.18 5.28 3.17
N ILE A 79 -9.49 6.43 3.13
CA ILE A 79 -8.21 6.58 2.44
C ILE A 79 -7.09 6.82 3.46
N ILE A 80 -6.00 6.06 3.33
CA ILE A 80 -4.70 6.37 3.91
C ILE A 80 -3.89 7.12 2.85
N MET A 81 -3.73 8.43 3.02
CA MET A 81 -3.08 9.26 2.02
C MET A 81 -1.58 9.37 2.31
N ARG A 82 -0.75 8.75 1.48
CA ARG A 82 0.71 8.92 1.49
C ARG A 82 1.06 10.21 0.77
N LEU A 83 1.62 11.16 1.52
CA LEU A 83 2.17 12.39 0.94
C LEU A 83 3.68 12.29 1.00
N ASP A 84 4.30 12.22 -0.17
CA ASP A 84 5.75 12.23 -0.34
C ASP A 84 6.21 13.60 -0.87
N PHE A 85 7.49 13.91 -0.67
CA PHE A 85 8.09 15.13 -1.21
C PHE A 85 8.18 15.08 -2.75
N ALA A 86 8.72 14.01 -3.32
CA ALA A 86 8.92 13.83 -4.76
C ALA A 86 9.00 12.33 -5.13
N GLY A 87 8.96 12.02 -6.43
CA GLY A 87 9.04 10.64 -6.93
C GLY A 87 10.32 9.87 -6.57
N ASP A 88 11.37 10.58 -6.17
CA ASP A 88 12.68 10.04 -5.79
C ASP A 88 13.09 10.44 -4.35
N SER A 89 12.17 11.00 -3.57
CA SER A 89 12.43 11.46 -2.20
C SER A 89 11.13 11.51 -1.41
N ALA A 90 10.98 10.68 -0.39
CA ALA A 90 9.77 10.66 0.41
C ALA A 90 9.62 11.90 1.31
N VAL A 91 10.76 12.45 1.75
CA VAL A 91 10.85 13.66 2.56
C VAL A 91 11.81 14.67 1.93
N PRO A 92 11.82 15.94 2.37
CA PRO A 92 12.82 16.91 1.95
C PRO A 92 14.25 16.41 2.14
N ARG A 93 15.19 16.90 1.32
CA ARG A 93 16.62 16.50 1.38
C ARG A 93 17.46 17.47 2.21
N SER A 94 16.88 18.58 2.64
CA SER A 94 17.53 19.57 3.47
C SER A 94 16.54 20.27 4.41
N SER A 95 17.02 20.75 5.56
CA SER A 95 16.21 21.50 6.52
C SER A 95 15.59 22.78 5.91
N ALA A 96 16.23 23.36 4.88
CA ALA A 96 15.71 24.54 4.19
C ALA A 96 14.39 24.30 3.45
N GLU A 97 14.10 23.05 3.08
CA GLU A 97 12.90 22.64 2.33
C GLU A 97 11.76 22.19 3.26
N VAL A 98 12.07 21.90 4.53
CA VAL A 98 11.10 21.35 5.52
C VAL A 98 9.90 22.27 5.71
N ALA A 99 10.12 23.58 5.84
CA ALA A 99 9.03 24.54 6.05
C ALA A 99 8.06 24.59 4.85
N GLY A 100 8.59 24.53 3.62
CA GLY A 100 7.77 24.51 2.41
C GLY A 100 6.94 23.24 2.29
N TYR A 101 7.56 22.09 2.57
CA TYR A 101 6.87 20.80 2.60
C TYR A 101 5.77 20.75 3.66
N ALA A 102 6.05 21.18 4.90
CA ALA A 102 5.08 21.21 5.99
C ALA A 102 3.90 22.15 5.69
N GLY A 103 4.16 23.31 5.07
CA GLY A 103 3.11 24.23 4.62
C GLY A 103 2.22 23.60 3.53
N GLY A 104 2.82 22.94 2.55
CA GLY A 104 2.09 22.21 1.51
C GLY A 104 1.25 21.07 2.05
N PHE A 105 1.79 20.32 3.02
CA PHE A 105 1.08 19.24 3.69
C PHE A 105 -0.17 19.76 4.41
N ALA A 106 -0.02 20.81 5.22
CA ALA A 106 -1.15 21.43 5.92
C ALA A 106 -2.19 22.00 4.95
N ALA A 107 -1.76 22.61 3.83
CA ALA A 107 -2.68 23.09 2.79
C ALA A 107 -3.48 21.94 2.14
N PHE A 108 -2.84 20.80 1.88
CA PHE A 108 -3.52 19.60 1.38
C PHE A 108 -4.57 19.10 2.37
N VAL A 109 -4.19 18.94 3.65
CA VAL A 109 -5.09 18.47 4.71
C VAL A 109 -6.29 19.41 4.84
N ALA A 110 -6.07 20.72 4.82
CA ALA A 110 -7.16 21.72 4.89
C ALA A 110 -8.12 21.64 3.69
N ALA A 111 -7.61 21.31 2.49
CA ALA A 111 -8.42 21.19 1.28
C ALA A 111 -9.21 19.86 1.22
N CYS A 112 -8.68 18.80 1.83
CA CYS A 112 -9.23 17.45 1.79
C CYS A 112 -9.83 17.02 3.14
N ASP A 113 -10.83 17.78 3.61
CA ASP A 113 -11.55 17.59 4.88
C ASP A 113 -12.33 16.27 5.02
N ASN A 114 -12.39 15.47 3.96
CA ASN A 114 -12.97 14.12 3.96
C ASN A 114 -11.94 13.03 4.29
N LEU A 115 -10.66 13.37 4.37
CA LEU A 115 -9.55 12.46 4.69
C LEU A 115 -9.09 12.69 6.13
N ALA A 116 -8.68 11.63 6.82
CA ALA A 116 -8.29 11.70 8.23
C ALA A 116 -6.92 11.08 8.54
N VAL A 117 -6.38 10.23 7.68
CA VAL A 117 -5.14 9.48 7.96
C VAL A 117 -4.12 9.76 6.87
N PHE A 118 -2.93 10.22 7.27
CA PHE A 118 -1.89 10.61 6.33
C PHE A 118 -0.53 10.05 6.73
N ILE A 119 0.25 9.56 5.75
CA ILE A 119 1.65 9.17 5.95
C ILE A 119 2.53 10.36 5.61
N VAL A 120 3.47 10.70 6.50
CA VAL A 120 4.42 11.80 6.30
C VAL A 120 5.71 11.27 5.66
N GLY A 121 5.71 11.09 4.34
CA GLY A 121 6.85 10.56 3.59
C GLY A 121 7.14 9.08 3.90
N ASN A 122 6.79 8.17 2.99
CA ASN A 122 7.00 6.73 3.21
C ASN A 122 8.42 6.27 2.85
N GLU A 123 8.98 5.33 3.62
CA GLU A 123 10.32 4.76 3.38
C GLU A 123 11.39 5.82 3.08
N PRO A 124 11.74 6.69 4.05
CA PRO A 124 12.56 7.88 3.78
C PRO A 124 13.99 7.57 3.32
N ASN A 125 14.43 6.33 3.36
CA ASN A 125 15.70 5.87 2.78
C ASN A 125 15.65 5.62 1.26
N VAL A 126 14.47 5.62 0.63
CA VAL A 126 14.34 5.47 -0.83
C VAL A 126 14.96 6.70 -1.50
N GLY A 127 15.97 6.48 -2.34
CA GLY A 127 16.72 7.54 -3.04
C GLY A 127 17.93 8.11 -2.29
N ALA A 128 18.05 7.88 -0.97
CA ALA A 128 19.17 8.37 -0.16
C ALA A 128 20.47 7.55 -0.31
N GLY A 129 20.38 6.36 -0.92
CA GLY A 129 21.48 5.40 -0.99
C GLY A 129 21.30 4.29 0.05
N LYS A 130 21.36 3.05 -0.43
CA LYS A 130 21.02 1.82 0.30
C LYS A 130 22.10 1.40 1.33
N SER A 131 22.74 2.30 2.07
CA SER A 131 23.84 1.85 2.96
C SER A 131 23.96 2.60 4.28
N ASP A 132 23.00 3.45 4.62
CA ASP A 132 23.07 4.24 5.84
C ASP A 132 21.78 4.08 6.66
N PRO A 133 21.82 3.36 7.80
CA PRO A 133 20.67 3.16 8.68
C PRO A 133 20.17 4.45 9.34
N ASP A 134 20.99 5.50 9.35
CA ASP A 134 20.71 6.81 9.94
C ASP A 134 20.48 7.91 8.90
N CYS A 135 20.63 7.62 7.60
CA CYS A 135 20.82 8.60 6.52
C CYS A 135 19.80 9.73 6.48
N THR A 136 18.60 9.47 6.98
CA THR A 136 17.48 10.41 6.97
C THR A 136 16.79 10.56 8.32
N SER A 137 17.18 9.83 9.37
CA SER A 137 16.43 9.79 10.63
C SER A 137 16.28 11.17 11.30
N PRO A 138 17.34 12.00 11.43
CA PRO A 138 17.21 13.34 12.02
C PRO A 138 16.37 14.30 11.15
N LEU A 139 16.61 14.32 9.85
CA LEU A 139 15.88 15.19 8.92
C LEU A 139 14.41 14.77 8.78
N TYR A 140 14.14 13.47 8.80
CA TYR A 140 12.80 12.93 8.85
C TYR A 140 12.09 13.35 10.14
N ALA A 141 12.73 13.21 11.30
CA ALA A 141 12.15 13.66 12.57
C ALA A 141 11.86 15.17 12.58
N GLU A 142 12.77 15.98 12.05
CA GLU A 142 12.55 17.43 11.82
C GLU A 142 11.35 17.68 10.91
N THR A 143 11.26 16.95 9.79
CA THR A 143 10.18 17.06 8.81
C THR A 143 8.83 16.70 9.44
N TYR A 144 8.74 15.54 10.10
CA TYR A 144 7.54 15.10 10.79
C TYR A 144 7.10 16.12 11.85
N ALA A 145 8.04 16.62 12.65
CA ALA A 145 7.74 17.61 13.68
C ALA A 145 7.16 18.91 13.09
N ALA A 146 7.70 19.38 11.96
CA ALA A 146 7.18 20.55 11.26
C ALA A 146 5.77 20.32 10.69
N VAL A 147 5.54 19.17 10.05
CA VAL A 147 4.23 18.77 9.51
C VAL A 147 3.20 18.66 10.64
N HIS A 148 3.53 17.98 11.73
CA HIS A 148 2.66 17.82 12.88
C HIS A 148 2.22 19.17 13.44
N ARG A 149 3.14 20.11 13.66
CA ARG A 149 2.79 21.45 14.15
C ARG A 149 1.92 22.22 13.16
N ALA A 150 2.20 22.12 11.86
CA ALA A 150 1.44 22.84 10.84
C ALA A 150 0.00 22.30 10.71
N VAL A 151 -0.19 20.97 10.71
CA VAL A 151 -1.49 20.32 10.59
C VAL A 151 -2.33 20.48 11.85
N HIS A 152 -1.76 20.23 13.04
CA HIS A 152 -2.49 20.38 14.31
C HIS A 152 -2.80 21.84 14.68
N ALA A 153 -2.25 22.82 13.96
CA ALA A 153 -2.64 24.22 14.06
C ALA A 153 -3.88 24.58 13.21
N LEU A 154 -4.33 23.69 12.31
CA LEU A 154 -5.53 23.88 11.50
C LEU A 154 -6.80 23.69 12.34
N PRO A 155 -7.92 24.36 11.99
CA PRO A 155 -9.23 24.01 12.54
C PRO A 155 -9.57 22.54 12.25
N GLY A 156 -9.84 21.76 13.30
CA GLY A 156 -10.11 20.32 13.18
C GLY A 156 -8.87 19.44 12.99
N GLY A 157 -7.66 20.01 13.12
CA GLY A 157 -6.41 19.25 13.04
C GLY A 157 -6.29 18.13 14.08
N ASP A 158 -7.01 18.23 15.20
CA ASP A 158 -7.09 17.21 16.25
C ASP A 158 -7.79 15.91 15.82
N HIS A 159 -8.52 15.93 14.70
CA HIS A 159 -9.12 14.75 14.10
C HIS A 159 -8.20 14.05 13.08
N VAL A 160 -7.09 14.69 12.72
CA VAL A 160 -6.13 14.17 11.76
C VAL A 160 -5.14 13.25 12.46
N VAL A 161 -4.87 12.10 11.84
CA VAL A 161 -3.85 11.14 12.29
C VAL A 161 -2.68 11.19 11.33
N LEU A 162 -1.54 11.68 11.83
CA LEU A 162 -0.28 11.66 11.10
C LEU A 162 0.53 10.41 11.45
N LEU A 163 0.92 9.67 10.41
CA LEU A 163 1.65 8.42 10.54
C LEU A 163 3.14 8.63 10.33
N VAL A 164 3.93 8.17 11.29
CA VAL A 164 5.38 8.01 11.15
C VAL A 164 5.66 6.74 10.35
N ALA A 165 6.46 6.83 9.28
CA ALA A 165 6.98 5.71 8.52
C ALA A 165 8.51 5.61 8.73
N PRO A 166 9.04 4.49 9.26
CA PRO A 166 10.48 4.30 9.36
C PRO A 166 11.14 3.94 8.03
N ASN A 167 12.47 3.91 7.99
CA ASN A 167 13.22 3.41 6.83
C ASN A 167 12.83 1.96 6.58
N SER A 168 12.56 1.60 5.31
CA SER A 168 12.24 0.23 4.87
C SER A 168 11.46 -0.54 5.93
N PRO A 169 10.21 -0.13 6.22
CA PRO A 169 9.44 -0.54 7.40
C PRO A 169 9.01 -2.02 7.40
N TYR A 170 9.57 -2.80 6.47
CA TYR A 170 9.48 -4.25 6.32
C TYR A 170 10.72 -4.99 6.85
N SER A 171 11.83 -4.30 7.09
CA SER A 171 13.13 -4.91 7.41
C SER A 171 13.43 -4.82 8.91
N PRO A 172 13.83 -5.92 9.57
CA PRO A 172 14.29 -5.87 10.97
C PRO A 172 15.51 -4.97 11.16
N GLY A 173 16.41 -4.93 10.16
CA GLY A 173 17.62 -4.10 10.19
C GLY A 173 17.33 -2.60 10.29
N CYS A 174 16.09 -2.19 10.04
CA CYS A 174 15.69 -0.79 10.09
C CYS A 174 14.93 -0.42 11.37
N LEU A 175 14.80 -1.34 12.35
CA LEU A 175 14.27 -1.02 13.68
C LEU A 175 15.09 0.06 14.40
N HIS A 176 16.41 0.15 14.13
CA HIS A 176 17.25 1.24 14.64
C HIS A 176 16.75 2.61 14.14
N SER A 177 16.44 2.71 12.84
CA SER A 177 15.92 3.95 12.26
C SER A 177 14.63 4.40 12.92
N LEU A 178 13.70 3.47 13.23
CA LEU A 178 12.47 3.81 13.94
C LEU A 178 12.78 4.39 15.33
N ARG A 179 13.69 3.76 16.09
CA ARG A 179 14.10 4.27 17.41
C ARG A 179 14.67 5.68 17.30
N SER A 180 15.57 5.92 16.36
CA SER A 180 16.20 7.22 16.13
C SER A 180 15.19 8.30 15.70
N ILE A 181 14.27 7.96 14.80
CA ILE A 181 13.17 8.85 14.37
C ILE A 181 12.27 9.21 15.56
N VAL A 182 11.81 8.21 16.32
CA VAL A 182 10.92 8.42 17.48
C VAL A 182 11.59 9.29 18.53
N ALA A 183 12.86 9.00 18.86
CA ALA A 183 13.63 9.79 19.81
C ALA A 183 13.76 11.25 19.35
N GLY A 184 14.03 11.48 18.06
CA GLY A 184 14.09 12.82 17.47
C GLY A 184 12.76 13.59 17.56
N ILE A 185 11.63 12.92 17.27
CA ILE A 185 10.29 13.52 17.37
C ILE A 185 9.95 13.85 18.84
N GLN A 186 10.23 12.95 19.78
CA GLN A 186 10.00 13.17 21.21
C GLN A 186 10.89 14.30 21.76
N ALA A 187 12.14 14.38 21.33
CA ALA A 187 13.05 15.49 21.67
C ALA A 187 12.54 16.85 21.17
N ALA A 188 11.75 16.87 20.08
CA ALA A 188 11.06 18.06 19.59
C ALA A 188 9.75 18.39 20.35
N GLY A 189 9.44 17.64 21.41
CA GLY A 189 8.26 17.83 22.26
C GLY A 189 6.95 17.30 21.66
N ILE A 190 7.03 16.39 20.70
CA ILE A 190 5.88 15.85 19.96
C ILE A 190 5.68 14.38 20.31
N THR A 191 4.42 13.97 20.43
CA THR A 191 4.03 12.56 20.49
C THR A 191 3.41 12.17 19.15
N PRO A 192 3.95 11.17 18.43
CA PRO A 192 3.35 10.70 17.18
C PRO A 192 1.87 10.29 17.34
N ASP A 193 1.06 10.54 16.30
CA ASP A 193 -0.36 10.17 16.31
C ASP A 193 -0.55 8.68 16.02
N GLY A 194 0.26 8.13 15.12
CA GLY A 194 0.30 6.72 14.76
C GLY A 194 1.50 6.36 13.89
N PHE A 195 1.52 5.13 13.38
CA PHE A 195 2.64 4.57 12.63
C PHE A 195 2.18 3.83 11.38
N ALA A 196 2.93 3.98 10.29
CA ALA A 196 2.78 3.21 9.06
C ALA A 196 3.89 2.16 8.99
N LEU A 197 3.52 0.90 8.78
CA LEU A 197 4.43 -0.24 8.71
C LEU A 197 4.20 -1.03 7.42
N HIS A 198 5.25 -1.70 6.94
CA HIS A 198 5.13 -2.68 5.87
C HIS A 198 5.35 -4.08 6.46
N ALA A 199 4.42 -5.00 6.26
CA ALA A 199 4.51 -6.35 6.82
C ALA A 199 4.46 -7.39 5.69
N TYR A 200 5.62 -7.58 5.08
CA TYR A 200 5.84 -8.62 4.07
C TYR A 200 6.33 -9.91 4.73
N THR A 201 5.95 -11.04 4.15
CA THR A 201 6.34 -12.38 4.58
C THR A 201 6.86 -13.21 3.41
N ARG A 202 7.79 -14.12 3.66
CA ARG A 202 8.24 -15.09 2.66
C ARG A 202 7.21 -16.21 2.42
N SER A 203 6.30 -16.43 3.35
CA SER A 203 5.27 -17.46 3.22
C SER A 203 4.18 -17.04 2.22
N SER A 204 3.68 -18.02 1.47
CA SER A 204 2.58 -17.87 0.52
C SER A 204 1.36 -18.73 0.88
N ARG A 205 1.32 -19.28 2.10
CA ARG A 205 0.28 -20.20 2.56
C ARG A 205 -0.23 -19.80 3.94
N GLY A 206 -1.54 -19.95 4.17
CA GLY A 206 -2.15 -19.60 5.45
C GLY A 206 -1.60 -20.40 6.63
N ASP A 207 -1.38 -21.71 6.45
CA ASP A 207 -0.84 -22.58 7.50
C ASP A 207 0.55 -22.16 7.97
N GLU A 208 1.38 -21.63 7.08
CA GLU A 208 2.70 -21.10 7.39
C GLU A 208 2.67 -19.68 7.97
N VAL A 209 1.73 -18.83 7.55
CA VAL A 209 1.50 -17.49 8.13
C VAL A 209 1.04 -17.61 9.59
N ASP A 210 0.13 -18.55 9.86
CA ASP A 210 -0.41 -18.81 11.20
C ASP A 210 0.53 -19.64 12.07
N SER A 211 1.36 -20.49 11.44
CA SER A 211 2.24 -21.41 12.17
C SER A 211 2.99 -20.66 13.27
N ALA A 212 2.77 -21.10 14.51
CA ALA A 212 3.62 -20.69 15.60
C ALA A 212 5.00 -21.29 15.31
N LEU A 213 5.89 -20.51 14.68
CA LEU A 213 7.28 -20.90 14.63
C LEU A 213 7.73 -21.16 16.08
N PRO A 214 8.41 -22.29 16.35
CA PRO A 214 8.95 -22.56 17.67
C PRO A 214 9.78 -21.38 18.12
N ALA A 215 9.68 -21.01 19.39
CA ALA A 215 10.47 -19.96 20.05
C ALA A 215 12.01 -20.18 20.00
N SER A 216 12.52 -21.12 19.18
CA SER A 216 13.89 -21.63 19.24
C SER A 216 14.64 -21.85 17.91
N SER A 217 14.14 -21.55 16.72
CA SER A 217 14.97 -21.75 15.51
C SER A 217 14.72 -20.73 14.41
N GLN A 218 15.70 -19.84 14.27
CA GLN A 218 15.74 -18.64 13.43
C GLN A 218 14.92 -17.48 14.00
N THR A 219 15.40 -16.92 15.10
CA THR A 219 15.67 -15.48 15.05
C THR A 219 16.28 -15.21 13.68
N GLN A 220 15.55 -14.53 12.79
CA GLN A 220 16.19 -13.77 11.73
C GLN A 220 17.38 -13.11 12.42
N ARG A 221 18.60 -13.35 11.95
CA ARG A 221 19.77 -12.97 12.72
C ARG A 221 19.70 -11.46 12.87
N ASP A 222 19.24 -11.01 14.03
CA ASP A 222 19.17 -9.62 14.46
C ASP A 222 20.59 -9.07 14.72
N THR A 223 21.58 -9.66 14.05
CA THR A 223 22.96 -9.21 13.97
C THR A 223 23.13 -8.12 12.93
N THR A 224 22.09 -7.81 12.13
CA THR A 224 22.07 -6.73 11.14
C THR A 224 21.36 -5.47 11.67
N ILE A 225 21.20 -5.33 12.98
CA ILE A 225 20.55 -4.15 13.60
C ILE A 225 21.24 -2.83 13.22
N ASP A 226 22.51 -2.92 12.78
CA ASP A 226 23.34 -1.80 12.33
C ASP A 226 23.42 -1.68 10.79
N GLU A 227 22.62 -2.47 10.05
CA GLU A 227 22.75 -2.63 8.60
C GLU A 227 21.39 -2.44 7.90
N CYS A 228 20.90 -1.21 7.83
CA CYS A 228 19.81 -0.84 6.93
C CYS A 228 20.33 -0.11 5.69
N PRO A 229 20.24 -0.73 4.50
CA PRO A 229 20.36 -2.15 4.21
C PRO A 229 21.85 -2.47 3.94
N GLY A 230 22.59 -2.83 4.99
CA GLY A 230 23.96 -3.33 4.84
C GLY A 230 23.97 -4.71 4.16
N GLY A 231 24.96 -5.56 4.40
CA GLY A 231 25.10 -6.88 3.76
C GLY A 231 24.00 -7.90 4.06
N ALA A 232 22.83 -7.47 4.52
CA ALA A 232 21.62 -8.25 4.72
C ALA A 232 21.31 -9.11 3.48
N VAL A 233 21.30 -10.42 3.67
CA VAL A 233 20.86 -11.34 2.62
C VAL A 233 19.33 -11.40 2.56
N TRP A 234 18.78 -12.12 1.58
CA TRP A 234 17.34 -12.29 1.41
C TRP A 234 16.65 -12.77 2.70
N GLU A 235 17.26 -13.72 3.39
CA GLU A 235 16.79 -14.27 4.65
C GLU A 235 16.81 -13.26 5.80
N ASP A 236 17.68 -12.24 5.73
CA ASP A 236 17.80 -11.17 6.72
C ASP A 236 16.86 -9.99 6.42
N THR A 237 16.29 -9.92 5.22
CA THR A 237 15.41 -8.81 4.80
C THR A 237 13.94 -9.10 5.08
N TRP A 238 13.49 -10.35 4.95
CA TRP A 238 12.06 -10.70 5.00
C TRP A 238 11.75 -11.76 6.05
N HIS A 239 10.80 -11.44 6.92
CA HIS A 239 10.30 -12.40 7.90
C HIS A 239 9.71 -13.64 7.22
N GLY A 240 9.88 -14.79 7.85
CA GLY A 240 9.20 -16.02 7.42
C GLY A 240 7.67 -15.91 7.51
N GLN A 241 7.15 -15.07 8.41
CA GLN A 241 5.73 -14.92 8.75
C GLN A 241 5.34 -13.43 8.82
N PHE A 242 4.03 -13.13 8.89
CA PHE A 242 3.50 -11.76 8.93
C PHE A 242 3.90 -10.93 10.18
N ARG A 243 4.40 -11.60 11.24
CA ARG A 243 4.60 -11.02 12.59
C ARG A 243 5.72 -9.99 12.74
N ILE A 244 6.38 -9.51 11.67
CA ILE A 244 7.38 -8.41 11.76
C ILE A 244 6.80 -7.17 12.46
N TYR A 245 5.51 -6.89 12.27
CA TYR A 245 4.84 -5.77 12.93
C TYR A 245 4.97 -5.82 14.46
N LYS A 246 5.10 -7.02 15.07
CA LYS A 246 5.26 -7.15 16.53
C LYS A 246 6.59 -6.59 17.02
N ASP A 247 7.66 -6.72 16.23
CA ASP A 247 8.96 -6.14 16.59
C ASP A 247 8.92 -4.61 16.52
N TYR A 248 8.25 -4.07 15.50
CA TYR A 248 7.99 -2.63 15.41
C TYR A 248 7.12 -2.13 16.56
N ILE A 249 6.00 -2.81 16.87
CA ILE A 249 5.15 -2.45 18.02
C ILE A 249 5.92 -2.50 19.33
N ARG A 250 6.77 -3.51 19.55
CA ARG A 250 7.62 -3.58 20.75
C ARG A 250 8.50 -2.34 20.86
N VAL A 251 9.13 -1.90 19.77
CA VAL A 251 9.94 -0.66 19.76
C VAL A 251 9.11 0.57 20.16
N LEU A 252 7.87 0.67 19.69
CA LEU A 252 6.97 1.78 20.05
C LEU A 252 6.59 1.74 21.54
N GLU A 253 6.28 0.56 22.05
CA GLU A 253 5.91 0.36 23.45
C GLU A 253 7.08 0.64 24.41
N GLU A 254 8.30 0.21 24.05
CA GLU A 254 9.54 0.56 24.76
C GLU A 254 9.79 2.08 24.80
N ALA A 255 9.37 2.81 23.76
CA ALA A 255 9.46 4.27 23.69
C ALA A 255 8.29 5.00 24.40
N GLY A 256 7.43 4.27 25.12
CA GLY A 256 6.30 4.85 25.86
C GLY A 256 5.11 5.24 24.97
N LEU A 257 5.01 4.66 23.77
CA LEU A 257 3.97 4.95 22.78
C LEU A 257 2.92 3.84 22.68
N SER A 258 2.76 3.05 23.74
CA SER A 258 1.71 2.03 23.82
C SER A 258 0.32 2.66 23.58
N GLY A 259 -0.52 1.96 22.82
CA GLY A 259 -1.86 2.44 22.47
C GLY A 259 -1.92 3.35 21.24
N ARG A 260 -0.78 3.76 20.67
CA ARG A 260 -0.77 4.49 19.40
C ARG A 260 -1.15 3.55 18.24
N PRO A 261 -2.04 3.96 17.33
CA PRO A 261 -2.48 3.10 16.24
C PRO A 261 -1.36 2.80 15.24
N VAL A 262 -1.37 1.58 14.74
CA VAL A 262 -0.53 1.10 13.66
C VAL A 262 -1.39 0.84 12.42
N TYR A 263 -0.87 1.20 11.25
CA TYR A 263 -1.45 0.93 9.95
C TYR A 263 -0.44 0.11 9.16
N VAL A 264 -0.82 -1.10 8.76
CA VAL A 264 0.01 -1.91 7.85
C VAL A 264 -0.31 -1.45 6.44
N THR A 265 0.45 -0.46 5.98
CA THR A 265 0.19 0.26 4.73
C THR A 265 0.71 -0.47 3.51
N GLU A 266 1.57 -1.47 3.69
CA GLU A 266 1.86 -2.48 2.67
C GLU A 266 1.96 -3.85 3.35
N SER A 267 1.42 -4.89 2.72
CA SER A 267 1.63 -6.27 3.15
C SER A 267 1.66 -7.21 1.95
N GLY A 268 2.32 -8.35 2.09
CA GLY A 268 2.32 -9.32 1.00
C GLY A 268 3.30 -10.45 1.10
N ASN A 269 3.21 -11.35 0.13
CA ASN A 269 4.17 -12.42 -0.04
C ASN A 269 5.40 -11.92 -0.81
N ALA A 270 6.49 -11.68 -0.11
CA ALA A 270 7.79 -11.40 -0.71
C ALA A 270 8.39 -12.69 -1.28
N CYS A 271 8.67 -12.70 -2.58
CA CYS A 271 9.27 -13.83 -3.29
C CYS A 271 10.71 -13.53 -3.74
N ASP A 272 11.50 -14.59 -3.85
CA ASP A 272 12.84 -14.50 -4.45
C ASP A 272 12.73 -14.41 -5.98
N VAL A 273 13.29 -13.35 -6.54
CA VAL A 273 13.36 -13.12 -8.00
C VAL A 273 14.15 -14.23 -8.69
N SER A 274 15.19 -14.76 -8.02
CA SER A 274 16.02 -15.85 -8.53
C SER A 274 15.25 -17.18 -8.62
N ALA A 275 14.17 -17.33 -7.85
CA ALA A 275 13.27 -18.47 -7.87
C ALA A 275 12.10 -18.32 -8.87
N GLY A 276 12.23 -17.41 -9.84
CA GLY A 276 11.26 -17.24 -10.92
C GLY A 276 10.10 -16.29 -10.58
N ASN A 277 10.28 -15.39 -9.60
CA ASN A 277 9.36 -14.31 -9.28
C ASN A 277 7.89 -14.78 -9.11
N ARG A 278 7.66 -15.68 -8.17
CA ARG A 278 6.32 -16.24 -7.89
C ARG A 278 5.67 -15.59 -6.66
N CYS A 279 5.72 -14.26 -6.60
CA CYS A 279 5.05 -13.50 -5.56
C CYS A 279 3.55 -13.69 -5.73
N TYR A 280 2.88 -14.05 -4.64
CA TYR A 280 1.47 -14.45 -4.62
C TYR A 280 1.09 -15.50 -5.69
N PRO A 281 1.17 -16.81 -5.37
CA PRO A 281 0.60 -17.82 -6.26
C PRO A 281 -0.89 -17.53 -6.47
N ASN A 282 -1.39 -17.70 -7.70
CA ASN A 282 -2.80 -17.51 -8.05
C ASN A 282 -3.67 -18.67 -7.55
N ASP A 283 -3.64 -18.91 -6.25
CA ASP A 283 -4.34 -19.99 -5.56
C ASP A 283 -4.97 -19.42 -4.28
N ASP A 284 -6.17 -19.87 -3.94
CA ASP A 284 -6.71 -19.66 -2.60
C ASP A 284 -6.00 -20.63 -1.63
N ARG A 285 -5.09 -20.07 -0.82
CA ARG A 285 -4.29 -20.83 0.15
C ARG A 285 -4.56 -20.39 1.58
N GLY A 286 -5.63 -19.62 1.81
CA GLY A 286 -5.92 -19.02 3.11
C GLY A 286 -4.86 -18.04 3.61
N TYR A 287 -4.02 -17.52 2.71
CA TYR A 287 -2.94 -16.59 3.08
C TYR A 287 -3.50 -15.30 3.66
N PHE A 288 -4.47 -14.69 2.98
CA PHE A 288 -5.07 -13.44 3.46
C PHE A 288 -5.97 -13.69 4.66
N GLN A 289 -6.74 -14.79 4.67
CA GLN A 289 -7.53 -15.19 5.84
C GLN A 289 -6.67 -15.26 7.11
N ALA A 290 -5.54 -15.98 7.06
CA ALA A 290 -4.57 -16.10 8.15
C ALA A 290 -4.01 -14.73 8.57
N LEU A 291 -3.60 -13.92 7.60
CA LEU A 291 -3.03 -12.59 7.84
C LEU A 291 -4.00 -11.69 8.63
N TYR A 292 -5.26 -11.62 8.21
CA TYR A 292 -6.27 -10.80 8.89
C TYR A 292 -6.66 -11.39 10.25
N ALA A 293 -6.76 -12.72 10.37
CA ALA A 293 -7.05 -13.39 11.64
C ALA A 293 -5.96 -13.13 12.70
N GLU A 294 -4.68 -13.19 12.33
CA GLU A 294 -3.54 -12.91 13.21
C GLU A 294 -3.59 -11.45 13.72
N ALA A 295 -3.92 -10.48 12.87
CA ALA A 295 -4.02 -9.08 13.26
C ALA A 295 -5.23 -8.82 14.18
N ASP A 296 -6.37 -9.45 13.90
CA ASP A 296 -7.54 -9.41 14.77
C ASP A 296 -7.22 -10.02 16.15
N GLN A 297 -6.56 -11.18 16.18
CA GLN A 297 -6.11 -11.80 17.43
C GLN A 297 -5.19 -10.88 18.23
N HIS A 298 -4.24 -10.20 17.58
CA HIS A 298 -3.40 -9.19 18.21
C HIS A 298 -4.24 -8.05 18.80
N ASN A 299 -5.18 -7.50 18.02
CA ASN A 299 -6.06 -6.41 18.44
C ASN A 299 -6.93 -6.75 19.65
N ARG A 300 -7.30 -8.02 19.85
CA ARG A 300 -8.08 -8.45 21.03
C ARG A 300 -7.30 -8.32 22.35
N GLN A 301 -5.98 -8.30 22.31
CA GLN A 301 -5.13 -8.46 23.49
C GLN A 301 -4.18 -7.26 23.70
N ALA A 302 -3.81 -6.56 22.63
CA ALA A 302 -2.84 -5.49 22.67
C ALA A 302 -3.49 -4.11 22.90
N ALA A 303 -2.78 -3.21 23.57
CA ALA A 303 -3.15 -1.80 23.63
C ALA A 303 -2.94 -1.12 22.27
N THR A 304 -1.79 -1.39 21.64
CA THR A 304 -1.41 -0.89 20.32
C THR A 304 -2.17 -1.68 19.25
N LYS A 305 -3.25 -1.09 18.70
CA LYS A 305 -4.10 -1.72 17.69
C LYS A 305 -3.58 -1.49 16.27
N ILE A 306 -3.69 -2.52 15.44
CA ILE A 306 -3.59 -2.45 13.97
C ILE A 306 -4.96 -1.99 13.45
N ARG A 307 -5.03 -0.87 12.72
CA ARG A 307 -6.31 -0.31 12.22
C ARG A 307 -6.60 -0.59 10.75
N ALA A 308 -5.56 -0.90 9.98
CA ALA A 308 -5.67 -1.19 8.56
C ALA A 308 -4.58 -2.17 8.13
N ILE A 309 -4.91 -2.97 7.12
CA ILE A 309 -3.97 -3.81 6.38
C ILE A 309 -4.30 -3.68 4.90
N THR A 310 -3.34 -3.18 4.13
CA THR A 310 -3.48 -2.96 2.69
C THR A 310 -2.46 -3.80 1.91
N PRO A 311 -2.87 -4.94 1.35
CA PRO A 311 -2.02 -5.77 0.51
C PRO A 311 -1.47 -5.00 -0.71
N TYR A 312 -0.19 -5.21 -0.97
CA TYR A 312 0.54 -4.65 -2.09
C TYR A 312 0.76 -5.75 -3.13
N ARG A 313 0.18 -5.70 -4.34
CA ARG A 313 -0.48 -4.56 -5.03
C ARG A 313 -1.59 -5.00 -5.98
N TRP A 314 -2.45 -4.09 -6.41
CA TRP A 314 -3.60 -4.43 -7.27
C TRP A 314 -3.20 -4.68 -8.72
N THR A 315 -2.34 -3.82 -9.28
CA THR A 315 -1.98 -3.83 -10.70
C THR A 315 -0.64 -4.49 -10.96
N GLY A 316 -0.52 -5.21 -12.08
CA GLY A 316 0.75 -5.70 -12.60
C GLY A 316 1.67 -4.55 -12.97
N PHE A 317 2.60 -4.23 -12.09
CA PHE A 317 3.67 -3.29 -12.38
C PHE A 317 4.93 -3.72 -11.63
N ASP A 318 5.98 -3.92 -12.41
CA ASP A 318 7.33 -4.11 -11.90
C ASP A 318 7.78 -2.78 -11.27
N ASP A 319 7.92 -2.77 -9.95
CA ASP A 319 8.53 -1.68 -9.17
C ASP A 319 10.03 -1.49 -9.48
N GLY A 320 10.53 -2.17 -10.52
CA GLY A 320 11.92 -2.22 -10.94
C GLY A 320 12.71 -3.27 -10.17
N THR A 321 12.09 -3.98 -9.23
CA THR A 321 12.74 -5.07 -8.51
C THR A 321 12.66 -6.41 -9.24
N GLY A 322 11.89 -6.47 -10.33
CA GLY A 322 11.57 -7.70 -11.04
C GLY A 322 10.59 -8.58 -10.27
N ARG A 323 9.89 -8.03 -9.26
CA ARG A 323 8.85 -8.74 -8.49
C ARG A 323 7.46 -8.45 -9.01
N ASP A 324 6.61 -9.47 -9.07
CA ASP A 324 5.21 -9.35 -9.50
C ASP A 324 4.26 -9.54 -8.31
N PHE A 325 3.93 -8.42 -7.68
CA PHE A 325 3.00 -8.36 -6.56
C PHE A 325 1.53 -8.24 -7.00
N GLU A 326 1.19 -8.44 -8.28
CA GLU A 326 -0.19 -8.26 -8.76
C GLU A 326 -1.18 -9.19 -8.06
N ILE A 327 -2.31 -8.64 -7.64
CA ILE A 327 -3.46 -9.35 -7.06
C ILE A 327 -4.68 -9.29 -7.99
N GLY A 328 -4.94 -8.16 -8.66
CA GLY A 328 -6.19 -7.88 -9.36
C GLY A 328 -6.51 -8.82 -10.54
N SER A 329 -5.51 -9.50 -11.08
CA SER A 329 -5.64 -10.47 -12.18
C SER A 329 -5.69 -11.93 -11.70
N LYS A 330 -5.55 -12.18 -10.40
CA LYS A 330 -5.36 -13.52 -9.82
C LYS A 330 -6.61 -13.99 -9.05
N PRO A 331 -7.58 -14.66 -9.71
CA PRO A 331 -8.85 -15.05 -9.10
C PRO A 331 -8.72 -15.90 -7.83
N GLY A 332 -7.68 -16.73 -7.69
CA GLY A 332 -7.44 -17.49 -6.46
C GLY A 332 -7.16 -16.59 -5.25
N LEU A 333 -6.40 -15.51 -5.46
CA LEU A 333 -6.13 -14.53 -4.41
C LEU A 333 -7.35 -13.66 -4.10
N LEU A 334 -8.14 -13.31 -5.13
CA LEU A 334 -9.38 -12.56 -4.93
C LEU A 334 -10.38 -13.36 -4.10
N ALA A 335 -10.49 -14.68 -4.34
CA ALA A 335 -11.33 -15.56 -3.52
C ALA A 335 -10.87 -15.63 -2.06
N ASP A 336 -9.56 -15.76 -1.82
CA ASP A 336 -8.99 -15.75 -0.46
C ASP A 336 -9.26 -14.41 0.27
N LEU A 337 -9.10 -13.28 -0.42
CA LEU A 337 -9.43 -11.96 0.13
C LEU A 337 -10.93 -11.81 0.41
N GLU A 338 -11.81 -12.23 -0.50
CA GLU A 338 -13.26 -12.18 -0.30
C GLU A 338 -13.68 -13.00 0.92
N ALA A 339 -13.10 -14.19 1.10
CA ALA A 339 -13.30 -15.01 2.29
C ALA A 339 -12.81 -14.32 3.57
N ALA A 340 -11.65 -13.66 3.54
CA ALA A 340 -11.14 -12.89 4.66
C ALA A 340 -12.03 -11.67 4.99
N PHE A 341 -12.53 -10.95 3.98
CA PHE A 341 -13.33 -9.74 4.16
C PHE A 341 -14.74 -10.07 4.67
N ALA A 342 -15.27 -11.24 4.33
CA ALA A 342 -16.53 -11.75 4.87
C ALA A 342 -16.51 -11.90 6.40
N GLN A 343 -15.34 -12.09 7.01
CA GLN A 343 -15.17 -12.18 8.47
C GLN A 343 -15.30 -10.82 9.19
N ARG A 344 -15.18 -9.70 8.46
CA ARG A 344 -15.33 -8.33 8.97
C ARG A 344 -14.47 -8.01 10.21
N TYR A 345 -13.23 -8.47 10.22
CA TYR A 345 -12.27 -8.18 11.30
C TYR A 345 -12.17 -6.66 11.57
N THR A 346 -12.10 -6.29 12.85
CA THR A 346 -12.17 -4.88 13.30
C THR A 346 -11.16 -4.59 14.41
N TRP A 347 -10.78 -3.32 14.55
CA TRP A 347 -9.93 -2.84 15.65
C TRP A 347 -10.72 -2.27 16.84
N LEU A 348 -12.04 -2.08 16.69
CA LEU A 348 -12.89 -1.54 17.74
C LEU A 348 -13.11 -2.57 18.85
N GLU A 349 -13.02 -2.13 20.09
CA GLU A 349 -13.33 -2.94 21.26
C GLU A 349 -14.86 -3.03 21.41
N ASN A 350 -15.49 -4.03 20.79
CA ASN A 350 -16.86 -4.43 21.12
C ASN A 350 -16.99 -5.94 20.99
N ASP A 351 -17.75 -6.53 21.92
CA ASP A 351 -18.14 -7.95 21.98
C ASP A 351 -18.19 -8.53 20.57
N HIS A 352 -17.23 -9.39 20.25
CA HIS A 352 -17.14 -10.00 18.93
C HIS A 352 -18.53 -10.44 18.53
N LEU A 353 -18.99 -9.95 17.37
CA LEU A 353 -20.04 -10.64 16.65
C LEU A 353 -19.55 -12.08 16.60
N ASP A 354 -20.23 -12.99 17.31
CA ASP A 354 -19.94 -14.41 17.22
C ASP A 354 -19.76 -14.69 15.72
N PRO A 355 -18.64 -15.32 15.31
CA PRO A 355 -18.37 -15.54 13.90
C PRO A 355 -19.64 -16.09 13.29
N VAL A 356 -20.17 -15.40 12.26
CA VAL A 356 -21.36 -15.87 11.56
C VAL A 356 -21.05 -17.31 11.19
N PRO A 357 -21.79 -18.31 11.71
CA PRO A 357 -21.46 -19.71 11.46
C PRO A 357 -21.33 -19.86 9.95
N ALA A 358 -20.15 -20.28 9.48
CA ALA A 358 -19.95 -20.55 8.08
C ALA A 358 -21.10 -21.47 7.63
N ASP A 359 -21.89 -21.02 6.66
CA ASP A 359 -23.05 -21.75 6.20
C ASP A 359 -22.56 -23.15 5.76
N PRO A 360 -22.93 -24.24 6.47
CA PRO A 360 -22.36 -25.56 6.21
C PRO A 360 -22.69 -26.09 4.80
N ALA A 361 -23.55 -25.38 4.05
CA ALA A 361 -23.97 -25.71 2.70
C ALA A 361 -22.94 -25.40 1.59
N SER A 362 -21.84 -24.69 1.85
CA SER A 362 -20.85 -24.34 0.81
C SER A 362 -19.57 -25.18 0.80
N SER A 363 -19.54 -26.30 1.52
CA SER A 363 -18.44 -27.27 1.37
C SER A 363 -18.62 -28.05 0.06
N PRO A 364 -17.63 -28.10 -0.85
CA PRO A 364 -17.68 -29.02 -1.99
C PRO A 364 -17.73 -30.44 -1.45
N SER A 365 -18.77 -31.18 -1.83
CA SER A 365 -19.00 -32.57 -1.42
C SER A 365 -17.75 -33.43 -1.70
N PRO A 366 -17.18 -34.11 -0.69
CA PRO A 366 -16.06 -35.02 -0.90
C PRO A 366 -16.60 -36.34 -1.46
N CYS A 367 -16.77 -36.40 -2.79
CA CYS A 367 -16.92 -37.68 -3.48
C CYS A 367 -15.53 -38.17 -3.88
N SER A 368 -14.85 -38.86 -2.97
CA SER A 368 -13.70 -39.71 -3.29
C SER A 368 -14.13 -41.17 -3.15
N ASP A 369 -14.17 -41.87 -4.28
CA ASP A 369 -13.95 -43.30 -4.51
C ASP A 369 -14.37 -44.29 -3.39
N ASP A 370 -15.57 -44.85 -3.50
CA ASP A 370 -15.79 -46.24 -3.96
C ASP A 370 -17.25 -46.67 -3.75
N LEU A 371 -17.87 -47.13 -4.84
CA LEU A 371 -19.01 -48.04 -4.94
C LEU A 371 -20.33 -47.65 -4.20
N LEU A 372 -21.34 -47.33 -5.03
CA LEU A 372 -22.79 -47.21 -4.74
C LEU A 372 -23.33 -45.77 -4.63
N CYS A 373 -23.36 -45.05 -5.75
CA CYS A 373 -24.40 -44.05 -6.00
C CYS A 373 -25.48 -44.71 -6.89
N PRO A 374 -26.76 -44.81 -6.47
CA PRO A 374 -27.82 -45.23 -7.37
C PRO A 374 -28.04 -44.17 -8.45
N ALA A 375 -28.14 -44.62 -9.70
CA ALA A 375 -28.38 -43.76 -10.85
C ALA A 375 -29.70 -42.99 -10.69
N GLU A 376 -29.62 -41.66 -10.64
CA GLU A 376 -30.77 -40.82 -10.91
C GLU A 376 -31.10 -40.90 -12.40
N GLN A 377 -32.36 -41.23 -12.66
CA GLN A 377 -32.95 -41.33 -13.99
C GLN A 377 -33.11 -39.93 -14.58
N GLU A 378 -32.58 -39.73 -15.78
CA GLU A 378 -32.91 -38.56 -16.60
C GLU A 378 -34.40 -38.55 -16.95
N PRO A 379 -35.10 -37.41 -16.82
CA PRO A 379 -36.37 -37.21 -17.51
C PRO A 379 -36.15 -36.91 -19.00
N PRO A 380 -37.02 -37.41 -19.89
CA PRO A 380 -36.91 -37.18 -21.33
C PRO A 380 -37.32 -35.75 -21.67
N GLY A 381 -36.59 -35.16 -22.62
CA GLY A 381 -36.68 -33.76 -22.97
C GLY A 381 -37.89 -33.32 -23.78
N GLU A 382 -37.94 -32.01 -24.02
CA GLU A 382 -38.64 -31.30 -25.11
C GLU A 382 -38.16 -29.84 -25.02
N GLY A 383 -37.51 -29.29 -26.04
CA GLY A 383 -38.21 -28.48 -27.01
C GLY A 383 -37.24 -27.50 -27.70
N LYS A 384 -37.44 -27.32 -29.00
CA LYS A 384 -36.62 -26.54 -29.95
C LYS A 384 -36.91 -25.02 -29.94
N SER A 385 -35.89 -24.29 -30.43
CA SER A 385 -35.90 -23.06 -31.26
C SER A 385 -35.85 -21.68 -30.57
N PRO A 386 -35.40 -20.60 -31.26
CA PRO A 386 -34.53 -20.52 -32.47
C PRO A 386 -33.31 -19.56 -32.32
N GLU A 387 -32.47 -19.59 -33.35
CA GLU A 387 -31.36 -18.69 -33.66
C GLU A 387 -31.74 -17.19 -33.75
N GLY A 388 -30.80 -16.33 -33.37
CA GLY A 388 -30.46 -15.13 -34.16
C GLY A 388 -30.66 -13.76 -33.51
N THR A 389 -29.55 -13.11 -33.12
CA THR A 389 -29.23 -11.66 -33.28
C THR A 389 -27.73 -11.52 -33.03
N ASP A 390 -26.87 -11.45 -34.06
CA ASP A 390 -26.39 -10.24 -34.73
C ASP A 390 -25.88 -9.16 -33.75
N GLU A 391 -24.66 -9.34 -33.23
CA GLU A 391 -23.93 -8.31 -32.50
C GLU A 391 -22.99 -7.55 -33.46
N THR A 392 -23.36 -6.31 -33.76
CA THR A 392 -22.48 -5.36 -34.45
C THR A 392 -21.37 -4.91 -33.48
N PRO A 393 -20.08 -4.87 -33.89
CA PRO A 393 -19.03 -4.38 -33.00
C PRO A 393 -19.17 -2.88 -32.76
N LEU A 394 -19.10 -2.47 -31.50
CA LEU A 394 -19.02 -1.06 -31.11
C LEU A 394 -17.71 -0.43 -31.63
N PRO A 395 -17.73 0.85 -32.07
CA PRO A 395 -16.53 1.55 -32.49
C PRO A 395 -15.58 1.77 -31.29
N PRO A 396 -14.26 1.79 -31.52
CA PRO A 396 -13.29 2.04 -30.47
C PRO A 396 -13.43 3.47 -29.92
N PRO A 397 -13.08 3.69 -28.63
CA PRO A 397 -13.17 5.00 -28.01
C PRO A 397 -12.21 6.00 -28.67
N PRO A 398 -12.55 7.30 -28.68
CA PRO A 398 -11.71 8.33 -29.26
C PRO A 398 -10.40 8.48 -28.48
N ALA A 399 -9.32 8.71 -29.23
CA ALA A 399 -7.99 8.93 -28.67
C ALA A 399 -7.95 10.17 -27.75
N PRO A 400 -7.15 10.16 -26.67
CA PRO A 400 -7.05 11.27 -25.74
C PRO A 400 -6.48 12.52 -26.42
N ILE A 401 -7.16 13.64 -26.18
CA ILE A 401 -6.82 14.97 -26.69
C ILE A 401 -5.52 15.43 -26.02
N GLN A 402 -4.50 15.72 -26.83
CA GLN A 402 -3.25 16.34 -26.38
C GLN A 402 -3.52 17.80 -25.98
N PRO A 403 -3.04 18.28 -24.82
CA PRO A 403 -3.14 19.69 -24.48
C PRO A 403 -2.24 20.50 -25.40
N GLN A 404 -2.85 21.41 -26.16
CA GLN A 404 -2.14 22.45 -26.91
C GLN A 404 -1.56 23.45 -25.90
N GLY A 405 -0.24 23.55 -25.85
CA GLY A 405 0.44 24.62 -25.12
C GLY A 405 0.24 25.95 -25.85
N SER A 406 -0.32 26.93 -25.17
CA SER A 406 -0.31 28.33 -25.60
C SER A 406 0.95 29.00 -25.09
N GLU A 407 1.85 29.34 -26.01
CA GLU A 407 2.86 30.37 -25.83
C GLU A 407 2.20 31.77 -25.80
N ASP A 408 2.93 32.72 -25.24
CA ASP A 408 2.71 34.17 -25.16
C ASP A 408 1.89 34.69 -23.97
N ASP A 409 2.61 35.29 -23.01
CA ASP A 409 2.32 36.68 -22.65
C ASP A 409 3.58 37.40 -22.14
N GLN A 410 3.99 38.39 -22.91
CA GLN A 410 5.02 39.37 -22.58
C GLN A 410 4.40 40.46 -21.69
N ILE A 411 4.96 40.69 -20.50
CA ILE A 411 4.74 41.94 -19.76
C ILE A 411 6.06 42.69 -19.65
N SER A 412 6.03 43.88 -20.25
CA SER A 412 7.07 44.90 -20.22
C SER A 412 6.96 45.72 -18.93
N VAL A 413 8.07 45.91 -18.21
CA VAL A 413 8.22 47.01 -17.23
C VAL A 413 9.62 47.63 -17.37
N LEU A 414 9.64 48.85 -17.92
CA LEU A 414 10.68 49.88 -17.73
C LEU A 414 10.83 50.14 -16.22
N GLY A 415 11.97 50.39 -15.60
CA GLY A 415 13.31 50.75 -16.01
C GLY A 415 13.90 51.56 -14.84
N CYS A 416 15.15 51.32 -14.47
CA CYS A 416 16.03 52.30 -13.80
C CYS A 416 17.47 51.79 -13.82
N SER A 417 18.34 52.55 -14.50
CA SER A 417 19.80 52.42 -14.53
C SER A 417 20.41 52.92 -13.21
N LEU A 418 21.57 52.46 -12.73
CA LEU A 418 22.92 52.73 -13.24
C LEU A 418 23.93 51.86 -12.48
N GLY A 419 24.95 51.36 -13.18
CA GLY A 419 26.15 50.79 -12.55
C GLY A 419 26.95 49.84 -13.45
N ALA A 420 27.67 50.37 -14.43
CA ALA A 420 28.67 49.64 -15.23
C ALA A 420 29.83 49.15 -14.33
N ALA A 421 30.41 47.94 -14.53
CA ALA A 421 31.53 47.66 -15.45
C ALA A 421 31.79 46.11 -15.54
N PRO A 422 32.74 45.57 -16.34
CA PRO A 422 32.40 44.62 -17.40
C PRO A 422 33.05 43.21 -17.30
N ARG A 423 32.71 42.37 -18.30
CA ARG A 423 33.46 41.22 -18.86
C ARG A 423 33.31 39.83 -18.20
N ARG A 424 32.62 38.90 -18.88
CA ARG A 424 33.16 37.84 -19.76
C ARG A 424 32.05 36.83 -20.08
N GLY A 425 31.79 36.61 -21.36
CA GLY A 425 30.92 35.53 -21.81
C GLY A 425 31.64 34.20 -21.82
N THR A 426 30.91 33.12 -21.57
CA THR A 426 31.17 31.79 -22.13
C THR A 426 29.83 31.07 -22.28
N ALA A 427 29.58 30.65 -23.52
CA ALA A 427 28.50 29.75 -23.90
C ALA A 427 28.75 28.36 -23.30
N ALA A 428 27.94 27.94 -22.33
CA ALA A 428 27.95 26.57 -21.80
C ALA A 428 26.57 26.06 -21.35
N GLY A 429 25.47 26.76 -21.70
CA GLY A 429 24.13 26.41 -21.23
C GLY A 429 23.30 25.51 -22.16
N ILE A 430 23.61 25.48 -23.46
CA ILE A 430 22.71 24.86 -24.45
C ILE A 430 23.09 23.40 -24.79
N LEU A 431 24.32 22.97 -24.48
CA LEU A 431 24.75 21.59 -24.76
C LEU A 431 24.25 20.57 -23.73
N SER A 432 24.00 20.99 -22.49
CA SER A 432 23.57 20.10 -21.39
C SER A 432 22.11 19.69 -21.51
N VAL A 433 21.24 20.57 -22.02
CA VAL A 433 19.80 20.28 -22.21
C VAL A 433 19.57 19.34 -23.39
N LEU A 434 20.38 19.45 -24.46
CA LEU A 434 20.29 18.55 -25.61
C LEU A 434 20.86 17.14 -25.33
N LEU A 435 21.86 17.02 -24.45
CA LEU A 435 22.38 15.73 -24.02
C LEU A 435 21.44 15.00 -23.05
N LEU A 436 20.72 15.71 -22.19
CA LEU A 436 19.69 15.12 -21.32
C LEU A 436 18.51 14.58 -22.14
N LEU A 437 18.00 15.37 -23.09
CA LEU A 437 16.89 14.95 -23.97
C LEU A 437 17.29 13.81 -24.93
N ALA A 438 18.56 13.74 -25.35
CA ALA A 438 19.06 12.63 -26.16
C ALA A 438 19.25 11.34 -25.34
N TRP A 439 19.60 11.44 -24.05
CA TRP A 439 19.72 10.31 -23.13
C TRP A 439 18.35 9.72 -22.79
N GLU A 440 17.33 10.56 -22.56
CA GLU A 440 15.95 10.13 -22.30
C GLU A 440 15.28 9.48 -23.53
N ARG A 441 15.56 9.97 -24.74
CA ARG A 441 15.11 9.32 -25.99
C ARG A 441 15.77 7.96 -26.23
N ARG A 442 16.97 7.73 -25.70
CA ARG A 442 17.69 6.45 -25.82
C ARG A 442 17.17 5.41 -24.81
N ARG A 443 16.74 5.86 -23.62
CA ARG A 443 16.09 5.00 -22.61
C ARG A 443 14.71 4.50 -23.06
N ARG A 444 13.92 5.35 -23.75
CA ARG A 444 12.59 4.99 -24.27
C ARG A 444 12.59 4.13 -25.54
N ARG A 445 13.75 3.80 -26.11
CA ARG A 445 13.88 2.91 -27.30
C ARG A 445 14.52 1.55 -27.00
N ALA A 446 14.77 1.23 -25.74
CA ALA A 446 15.41 -0.02 -25.32
C ALA A 446 14.41 -1.09 -24.83
N THR A 447 13.24 -1.20 -25.45
CA THR A 447 12.34 -2.36 -25.31
C THR A 447 11.61 -2.62 -26.63
N PHE A 448 12.36 -2.88 -27.70
CA PHE A 448 11.88 -3.69 -28.81
C PHE A 448 13.09 -4.22 -29.60
N ARG A 449 13.40 -5.51 -29.45
CA ARG A 449 14.25 -6.23 -30.40
C ARG A 449 13.34 -7.15 -31.23
N PRO A 450 13.21 -6.92 -32.55
CA PRO A 450 12.63 -7.92 -33.43
C PRO A 450 13.71 -8.95 -33.76
N GLY A 451 13.36 -10.24 -33.74
CA GLY A 451 14.19 -11.27 -34.39
C GLY A 451 14.31 -12.59 -33.65
N CYS A 452 13.24 -13.39 -33.64
CA CYS A 452 13.33 -14.85 -33.70
C CYS A 452 12.35 -15.30 -34.79
N SER A 453 12.84 -15.84 -35.90
CA SER A 453 12.01 -16.54 -36.89
C SER A 453 12.05 -18.05 -36.64
N ALA A 454 10.99 -18.74 -37.04
CA ALA A 454 10.71 -20.14 -36.72
C ALA A 454 11.76 -21.18 -37.18
N ASP A 455 12.71 -20.84 -38.05
CA ASP A 455 13.56 -21.83 -38.74
C ASP A 455 15.04 -21.87 -38.34
N SER A 456 15.46 -21.40 -37.15
CA SER A 456 16.86 -21.59 -36.70
C SER A 456 17.02 -21.67 -35.17
N PRO A 457 17.74 -22.66 -34.62
CA PRO A 457 17.94 -22.80 -33.19
C PRO A 457 18.99 -21.81 -32.65
N CYS A 458 18.66 -21.12 -31.57
CA CYS A 458 19.60 -20.23 -30.86
C CYS A 458 20.76 -21.03 -30.23
N PRO A 459 21.99 -20.48 -30.21
CA PRO A 459 23.13 -21.16 -29.62
C PRO A 459 23.02 -21.20 -28.09
N ARG A 460 23.25 -22.39 -27.51
CA ARG A 460 23.43 -22.59 -26.06
C ARG A 460 24.71 -21.89 -25.60
N VAL A 461 24.58 -21.05 -24.57
CA VAL A 461 25.72 -20.52 -23.81
C VAL A 461 25.96 -21.45 -22.62
N GLU A 462 27.13 -22.07 -22.55
CA GLU A 462 27.56 -22.84 -21.37
C GLU A 462 28.05 -21.90 -20.24
N PRO A 463 27.80 -22.23 -18.96
CA PRO A 463 28.23 -21.40 -17.84
C PRO A 463 29.71 -21.64 -17.50
N GLY A 464 30.52 -20.59 -17.67
CA GLY A 464 31.92 -20.55 -17.29
C GLY A 464 32.14 -20.32 -15.78
N ARG A 465 33.10 -21.08 -15.23
CA ARG A 465 33.63 -21.02 -13.86
C ARG A 465 34.23 -19.64 -13.52
N TYR A 466 33.92 -19.11 -12.34
CA TYR A 466 34.79 -18.15 -11.65
C TYR A 466 35.46 -18.82 -10.45
N ARG A 467 36.79 -18.71 -10.37
CA ARG A 467 37.64 -19.08 -9.23
C ARG A 467 38.11 -17.80 -8.55
N ARG A 468 37.87 -17.76 -7.23
CA ARG A 468 38.45 -16.96 -6.13
C ARG A 468 38.43 -15.45 -6.25
#